data_AF-A0A7G2LSI6-F1
#
_entry.id   AF-A0A7G2LSI6-F1
#
_cell.length_a   1.000
_cell.length_b   1.000
_cell.length_c   1.000
_cell.angle_alpha   90.00
_cell.angle_beta   90.00
_cell.angle_gamma   90.00
#
_symmetry.space_group_name_H-M   'P 1'
#
loop_
_entity.id
_entity.type
_entity.pdbx_description
1 polymer ?
#
loop_
_entity_poly.entity_id
_entity_poly.type
_entity_poly.pdbx_seq_one_letter_code
_entity_poly.pdbx_strand_id
1 'polypeptide(L)'
;MAARDVVTHRRVLKIALPIVISNATVPILGAVDTGVVGQLGAAAPIGAVGLGAIILSALYWIFGFLRMGTVGLTAQAAGNGEEGEVAALLTRGLLIGAGAGLALMALQWPLFWASFEVAPASAEVEGLARQYMAIRIWSAPAAISIYAITGWLIAQERSRAVLVLQVWMNGLNILLDLWFVLGLGWGVEGVAIATFL
;
A
#
# COMPACT_ATOMS: atom_id res chain seq x y z
N MET A 1 4.58 34.75 -20.17
CA MET A 1 5.28 33.63 -19.50
C MET A 1 5.38 33.98 -18.02
N ALA A 2 4.32 33.71 -17.25
CA ALA A 2 4.25 34.08 -15.84
C ALA A 2 5.31 33.28 -15.05
N ALA A 3 5.90 33.92 -14.04
CA ALA A 3 7.00 33.44 -13.22
C ALA A 3 6.71 32.11 -12.48
N ARG A 4 6.68 30.99 -13.20
CA ARG A 4 6.75 29.65 -12.60
C ARG A 4 8.21 29.36 -12.20
N ASP A 5 8.58 30.01 -11.10
CA ASP A 5 9.41 29.51 -10.00
C ASP A 5 10.77 28.89 -10.32
N VAL A 6 11.82 29.70 -10.11
CA VAL A 6 13.21 29.25 -9.95
C VAL A 6 13.27 28.08 -8.97
N VAL A 7 13.96 27.00 -9.35
CA VAL A 7 14.20 25.85 -8.46
C VAL A 7 15.10 26.30 -7.31
N THR A 8 14.58 26.23 -6.08
CA THR A 8 15.33 26.60 -4.87
C THR A 8 15.38 25.42 -3.90
N HIS A 9 16.44 25.36 -3.09
CA HIS A 9 16.57 24.37 -2.00
C HIS A 9 15.33 24.33 -1.09
N ARG A 10 14.77 25.50 -0.77
CA ARG A 10 13.54 25.62 0.05
C ARG A 10 12.34 24.95 -0.61
N ARG A 11 12.16 25.12 -1.93
CA ARG A 11 11.06 24.48 -2.67
C ARG A 11 11.26 22.96 -2.73
N VAL A 12 12.47 22.51 -3.02
CA VAL A 12 12.80 21.07 -3.03
C VAL A 12 12.51 20.45 -1.67
N LEU A 13 12.97 21.05 -0.57
CA LEU A 13 12.73 20.55 0.78
C LEU A 13 11.25 20.53 1.16
N LYS A 14 10.46 21.52 0.73
CA LYS A 14 9.00 21.57 0.96
C LYS A 14 8.27 20.39 0.32
N ILE A 15 8.80 19.84 -0.77
CA ILE A 15 8.24 18.67 -1.46
C ILE A 15 8.83 17.37 -0.90
N ALA A 16 10.15 17.31 -0.76
CA ALA A 16 10.88 16.11 -0.38
C ALA A 16 10.60 15.67 1.06
N LEU A 17 10.57 16.60 2.02
CA LEU A 17 10.43 16.24 3.44
C LEU A 17 9.12 15.49 3.74
N PRO A 18 7.93 15.95 3.29
CA PRO A 18 6.71 15.18 3.46
C PRO A 18 6.76 13.80 2.80
N ILE A 19 7.37 13.67 1.62
CA ILE A 19 7.49 12.38 0.92
C ILE A 19 8.40 11.42 1.70
N VAL A 20 9.54 11.89 2.22
CA VAL A 20 10.44 11.07 3.04
C VAL A 20 9.74 10.56 4.28
N ILE A 21 9.03 11.43 5.00
CA ILE A 21 8.24 11.03 6.18
C ILE A 21 7.14 10.04 5.78
N SER A 22 6.45 10.28 4.67
CA SER A 22 5.41 9.38 4.13
C SER A 22 5.94 7.98 3.84
N ASN A 23 7.15 7.87 3.28
CA ASN A 23 7.76 6.57 2.98
C ASN A 23 8.29 5.89 4.26
N ALA A 24 8.68 6.67 5.28
CA ALA A 24 9.11 6.14 6.56
C ALA A 24 7.98 5.49 7.36
N THR A 25 6.70 5.82 7.10
CA THR A 25 5.57 5.19 7.80
C THR A 25 5.41 3.71 7.45
N VAL A 26 5.82 3.29 6.25
CA VAL A 26 5.68 1.89 5.80
C VAL A 26 6.52 0.90 6.62
N PRO A 27 7.84 1.08 6.82
CA PRO A 27 8.61 0.19 7.67
C PRO A 27 8.22 0.30 9.15
N ILE A 28 7.76 1.46 9.61
CA ILE A 28 7.22 1.63 10.97
C ILE A 28 5.98 0.76 11.15
N LEU A 29 5.07 0.76 10.16
CA LEU A 29 3.89 -0.08 10.19
C LEU A 29 4.29 -1.57 10.31
N GLY A 30 5.16 -2.07 9.43
CA GLY A 30 5.58 -3.49 9.49
C GLY A 30 6.25 -3.88 10.82
N ALA A 31 6.95 -2.95 11.47
CA ALA A 31 7.50 -3.17 12.81
C ALA A 31 6.39 -3.27 13.89
N VAL A 32 5.32 -2.48 13.77
CA VAL A 32 4.16 -2.56 14.65
C VAL A 32 3.42 -3.88 14.46
N ASP A 33 3.10 -4.29 13.23
CA ASP A 33 2.44 -5.57 12.94
C ASP A 33 3.23 -6.73 13.56
N THR A 34 4.55 -6.74 13.35
CA THR A 34 5.46 -7.75 13.92
C THR A 34 5.44 -7.72 15.45
N GLY A 35 5.44 -6.53 16.05
CA GLY A 35 5.38 -6.36 17.50
C GLY A 35 4.07 -6.85 18.10
N VAL A 36 2.94 -6.52 17.46
CA VAL A 36 1.58 -6.92 17.88
C VAL A 36 1.41 -8.44 17.79
N VAL A 37 1.79 -9.03 16.66
CA VAL A 37 1.74 -10.50 16.49
C VAL A 37 2.72 -11.20 17.43
N GLY A 38 3.86 -10.57 17.74
CA GLY A 38 4.83 -11.08 18.71
C GLY A 38 4.25 -11.24 20.12
N GLN A 39 3.25 -10.44 20.50
CA GLN A 39 2.57 -10.57 21.80
C GLN A 39 1.69 -11.83 21.89
N LEU A 40 1.39 -12.50 20.77
CA LEU A 40 0.63 -13.76 20.78
C LEU A 40 1.43 -14.95 21.34
N GLY A 41 2.75 -14.79 21.54
CA GLY A 41 3.60 -15.78 22.21
C GLY A 41 3.91 -17.03 21.40
N ALA A 42 3.52 -17.07 20.12
CA ALA A 42 3.74 -18.20 19.21
C ALA A 42 4.49 -17.77 17.95
N ALA A 43 5.41 -18.62 17.47
CA ALA A 43 6.20 -18.33 16.28
C ALA A 43 5.38 -18.44 14.98
N ALA A 44 4.40 -19.35 14.93
CA ALA A 44 3.61 -19.59 13.72
C ALA A 44 2.80 -18.36 13.25
N PRO A 45 2.09 -17.61 14.12
CA PRO A 45 1.45 -16.35 13.74
C PRO A 45 2.40 -15.31 13.13
N ILE A 46 3.60 -15.15 13.70
CA ILE A 46 4.61 -14.21 13.20
C ILE A 46 5.05 -14.62 11.78
N GLY A 47 5.36 -15.90 11.60
CA GLY A 47 5.72 -16.44 10.29
C GLY A 47 4.60 -16.29 9.26
N ALA A 48 3.35 -16.52 9.68
CA ALA A 48 2.18 -16.44 8.81
C ALA A 48 1.89 -15.03 8.32
N VAL A 49 1.87 -14.04 9.23
CA VAL A 49 1.67 -12.63 8.86
C VAL A 49 2.82 -12.14 7.99
N GLY A 50 4.07 -12.46 8.35
CA GLY A 50 5.24 -12.08 7.56
C GLY A 50 5.22 -12.66 6.14
N LEU A 51 5.00 -13.96 6.01
CA LEU A 51 4.93 -14.65 4.72
C LEU A 51 3.77 -14.11 3.86
N GLY A 52 2.57 -14.04 4.43
CA GLY A 52 1.39 -13.54 3.73
C GLY A 52 1.53 -12.07 3.29
N ALA A 53 2.11 -11.22 4.14
CA ALA A 53 2.37 -9.83 3.82
C ALA A 53 3.39 -9.68 2.69
N ILE A 54 4.48 -10.46 2.69
CA ILE A 54 5.50 -10.44 1.62
C ILE A 54 4.89 -10.90 0.30
N ILE A 55 4.14 -12.00 0.29
CA ILE A 55 3.49 -12.52 -0.93
C ILE A 55 2.57 -11.46 -1.54
N LEU A 56 1.65 -10.91 -0.75
CA LEU A 56 0.73 -9.89 -1.24
C LEU A 56 1.46 -8.61 -1.67
N SER A 57 2.47 -8.19 -0.91
CA SER A 57 3.28 -7.03 -1.27
C SER A 57 3.98 -7.23 -2.61
N ALA A 58 4.53 -8.42 -2.87
CA ALA A 58 5.15 -8.74 -4.15
C ALA A 58 4.15 -8.70 -5.31
N LEU A 59 2.95 -9.28 -5.13
CA LEU A 59 1.88 -9.22 -6.12
C LEU A 59 1.46 -7.78 -6.43
N TYR A 60 1.29 -6.95 -5.40
CA TYR A 60 0.90 -5.54 -5.58
C TYR A 60 2.04 -4.71 -6.18
N TRP A 61 3.29 -5.00 -5.83
CA TRP A 61 4.46 -4.24 -6.27
C TRP A 61 4.69 -4.31 -7.79
N ILE A 62 4.22 -5.36 -8.47
CA ILE A 62 4.21 -5.44 -9.94
C ILE A 62 3.50 -4.23 -10.56
N PHE A 63 2.48 -3.68 -9.88
CA PHE A 63 1.73 -2.50 -10.30
C PHE A 63 2.36 -1.18 -9.85
N GLY A 64 3.54 -1.19 -9.24
CA GLY A 64 4.28 -0.01 -8.82
C GLY A 64 4.60 0.96 -9.97
N PHE A 65 4.58 0.47 -11.22
CA PHE A 65 4.69 1.30 -12.42
C PHE A 65 3.60 2.38 -12.48
N LEU A 66 2.40 2.14 -11.92
CA LEU A 66 1.32 3.13 -11.87
C LEU A 66 1.78 4.41 -11.17
N ARG A 67 2.57 4.29 -10.11
CA ARG A 67 3.11 5.46 -9.40
C ARG A 67 4.06 6.23 -10.30
N MET A 68 5.13 5.59 -10.77
CA MET A 68 6.18 6.28 -11.54
C MET A 68 5.67 6.78 -12.90
N GLY A 69 4.82 6.00 -13.58
CA GLY A 69 4.21 6.38 -14.85
C GLY A 69 3.24 7.56 -14.71
N THR A 70 2.40 7.57 -13.66
CA THR A 70 1.46 8.67 -13.43
C THR A 70 2.18 9.96 -13.06
N VAL A 71 3.30 9.91 -12.31
CA VAL A 71 4.10 11.11 -11.98
C VAL A 71 4.52 11.86 -13.25
N GLY A 72 5.15 11.16 -14.19
CA GLY A 72 5.71 11.77 -15.39
C GLY A 72 4.64 12.37 -16.31
N LEU A 73 3.62 11.57 -16.66
CA LEU A 73 2.54 12.00 -17.57
C LEU A 73 1.74 13.16 -16.97
N THR A 74 1.42 13.09 -15.68
CA THR A 74 0.64 14.14 -15.01
C THR A 74 1.44 15.43 -14.88
N ALA A 75 2.75 15.36 -14.59
CA ALA A 75 3.60 16.55 -14.50
C ALA A 75 3.73 17.26 -15.85
N GLN A 76 3.80 16.51 -16.96
CA GLN A 76 3.80 17.07 -18.31
C GLN A 76 2.49 17.78 -18.63
N ALA A 77 1.34 17.11 -18.44
CA ALA A 77 0.03 17.71 -18.67
C ALA A 77 -0.20 18.96 -17.81
N ALA A 78 0.17 18.93 -16.52
CA ALA A 78 0.11 20.08 -15.62
C ALA A 78 1.05 21.22 -16.05
N GLY A 79 2.23 20.88 -16.57
CA GLY A 79 3.19 21.81 -17.15
C GLY A 79 2.63 22.55 -18.36
N ASN A 80 1.89 21.83 -19.22
CA ASN A 80 1.22 22.36 -20.41
C ASN A 80 -0.09 23.10 -20.12
N GLY A 81 -0.60 23.05 -18.88
CA GLY A 81 -1.87 23.67 -18.49
C GLY A 81 -3.11 22.87 -18.92
N GLU A 82 -2.95 21.58 -19.21
CA GLU A 82 -4.02 20.68 -19.66
C GLU A 82 -4.77 20.07 -18.46
N GLU A 83 -5.56 20.88 -17.75
CA GLU A 83 -6.26 20.44 -16.53
C GLU A 83 -7.18 19.23 -16.75
N GLY A 84 -7.83 19.16 -17.92
CA GLY A 84 -8.66 18.00 -18.30
C GLY A 84 -7.86 16.71 -18.41
N GLU A 85 -6.66 16.75 -18.96
CA GLU A 85 -5.80 15.57 -19.09
C GLU A 85 -5.21 15.16 -17.73
N VAL A 86 -4.88 16.14 -16.86
CA VAL A 86 -4.49 15.85 -15.47
C VAL A 86 -5.57 15.04 -14.75
N ALA A 87 -6.85 15.38 -14.89
CA ALA A 87 -7.96 14.61 -14.31
C ALA A 87 -8.17 13.26 -15.01
N ALA A 88 -8.02 13.21 -16.34
CA ALA A 88 -8.15 11.98 -17.11
C ALA A 88 -7.07 10.95 -16.73
N LEU A 89 -5.82 11.38 -16.49
CA LEU A 89 -4.73 10.51 -16.05
C LEU A 89 -5.00 9.87 -14.69
N LEU A 90 -5.55 10.61 -13.72
CA LEU A 90 -5.98 10.03 -12.46
C LEU A 90 -7.07 8.97 -12.69
N THR A 91 -8.08 9.30 -13.48
CA THR A 91 -9.20 8.40 -13.78
C THR A 91 -8.72 7.11 -14.44
N ARG A 92 -7.84 7.19 -15.44
CA ARG A 92 -7.23 6.01 -16.08
C ARG A 92 -6.42 5.19 -15.09
N GLY A 93 -5.62 5.83 -14.24
CA GLY A 93 -4.84 5.17 -13.19
C GLY A 93 -5.73 4.41 -12.19
N LEU A 94 -6.85 5.02 -11.76
CA LEU A 94 -7.83 4.38 -10.89
C LEU A 94 -8.54 3.21 -11.57
N LEU A 95 -8.91 3.33 -12.85
CA LEU A 95 -9.52 2.24 -13.60
C LEU A 95 -8.56 1.05 -13.77
N ILE A 96 -7.28 1.32 -14.07
CA ILE A 96 -6.26 0.27 -14.14
C ILE A 96 -6.07 -0.37 -12.77
N GLY A 97 -5.97 0.43 -11.70
CA GLY A 97 -5.79 -0.09 -10.34
C GLY A 97 -6.96 -0.95 -9.87
N ALA A 98 -8.19 -0.49 -10.11
CA ALA A 98 -9.40 -1.26 -9.81
C ALA A 98 -9.47 -2.55 -10.63
N GLY A 99 -9.26 -2.47 -11.94
CA GLY A 99 -9.26 -3.64 -12.83
C GLY A 99 -8.19 -4.67 -12.45
N ALA A 100 -6.97 -4.23 -12.15
CA ALA A 100 -5.88 -5.08 -11.69
C ALA A 100 -6.22 -5.74 -10.35
N GLY A 101 -6.74 -4.98 -9.38
CA GLY A 101 -7.14 -5.53 -8.09
C GLY A 101 -8.25 -6.57 -8.21
N LEU A 102 -9.27 -6.31 -9.03
CA LEU A 102 -10.33 -7.27 -9.32
C LEU A 102 -9.79 -8.53 -10.00
N ALA A 103 -8.81 -8.39 -10.90
CA ALA A 103 -8.16 -9.54 -11.53
C ALA A 103 -7.38 -10.38 -10.50
N LEU A 104 -6.63 -9.75 -9.58
CA LEU A 104 -5.95 -10.47 -8.50
C LEU A 104 -6.95 -11.19 -7.58
N MET A 105 -8.09 -10.56 -7.27
CA MET A 105 -9.15 -11.18 -6.47
C MET A 105 -9.74 -12.41 -7.18
N ALA A 106 -10.00 -12.32 -8.48
CA ALA A 106 -10.51 -13.44 -9.27
C ALA A 106 -9.49 -14.59 -9.38
N LEU A 107 -8.19 -14.24 -9.44
CA LEU A 107 -7.08 -15.19 -9.57
C LEU A 107 -6.47 -15.59 -8.22
N GLN A 108 -7.10 -15.26 -7.09
CA GLN A 108 -6.48 -15.46 -5.77
C GLN A 108 -6.07 -16.92 -5.51
N TRP A 109 -6.88 -17.89 -5.97
CA TRP A 109 -6.59 -19.31 -5.72
C TRP A 109 -5.31 -19.81 -6.40
N PRO A 110 -5.14 -19.69 -7.74
CA PRO A 110 -3.88 -20.07 -8.38
C PRO A 110 -2.70 -19.22 -7.91
N LEU A 111 -2.90 -17.94 -7.58
CA LEU A 111 -1.83 -17.07 -7.07
C LEU A 111 -1.33 -17.54 -5.70
N PHE A 112 -2.24 -17.88 -4.78
CA PHE A 112 -1.86 -18.34 -3.45
C PHE A 112 -1.17 -19.70 -3.55
N TRP A 113 -1.73 -20.62 -4.33
CA TRP A 113 -1.09 -21.92 -4.57
C TRP A 113 0.34 -21.75 -5.10
N ALA A 114 0.53 -20.99 -6.18
CA ALA A 114 1.85 -20.77 -6.77
C ALA A 114 2.82 -20.10 -5.79
N SER A 115 2.32 -19.21 -4.93
CA SER A 115 3.16 -18.53 -3.93
C SER A 115 3.71 -19.49 -2.88
N PHE A 116 2.91 -20.46 -2.41
CA PHE A 116 3.38 -21.46 -1.46
C PHE A 116 4.28 -22.52 -2.09
N GLU A 117 4.12 -22.81 -3.39
CA GLU A 117 5.08 -23.64 -4.12
C GLU A 117 6.47 -22.99 -4.22
N VAL A 118 6.52 -21.65 -4.39
CA VAL A 118 7.78 -20.90 -4.47
C VAL A 118 8.39 -20.64 -3.09
N ALA A 119 7.56 -20.40 -2.09
CA ALA A 119 7.97 -20.08 -0.72
C ALA A 119 7.26 -21.02 0.30
N PRO A 120 7.64 -22.31 0.33
CA PRO A 120 7.00 -23.28 1.22
C PRO A 120 7.31 -22.98 2.69
N ALA A 121 6.35 -23.27 3.56
CA ALA A 121 6.50 -23.14 5.01
C ALA A 121 5.93 -24.36 5.73
N SER A 122 5.96 -24.36 7.08
CA SER A 122 5.27 -25.41 7.84
C SER A 122 3.75 -25.35 7.58
N ALA A 123 3.08 -26.50 7.64
CA ALA A 123 1.64 -26.58 7.39
C ALA A 123 0.81 -25.62 8.28
N GLU A 124 1.26 -25.40 9.51
CA GLU A 124 0.65 -24.44 10.44
C GLU A 124 0.78 -23.00 9.95
N VAL A 125 1.98 -22.59 9.52
CA VAL A 125 2.25 -21.25 8.98
C VAL A 125 1.49 -21.01 7.68
N GLU A 126 1.47 -21.98 6.77
CA GLU A 126 0.73 -21.85 5.52
C GLU A 126 -0.78 -21.75 5.74
N GLY A 127 -1.33 -22.51 6.69
CA GLY A 127 -2.75 -22.45 7.04
C GLY A 127 -3.16 -21.05 7.51
N LEU A 128 -2.38 -20.47 8.43
CA LEU A 128 -2.60 -19.12 8.94
C LEU A 128 -2.33 -18.04 7.87
N ALA A 129 -1.28 -18.20 7.06
CA ALA A 129 -0.97 -17.28 5.97
C ALA A 129 -2.07 -17.25 4.91
N ARG A 130 -2.68 -18.40 4.58
CA ARG A 130 -3.84 -18.47 3.67
C ARG A 130 -5.04 -17.71 4.23
N GLN A 131 -5.34 -17.83 5.52
CA GLN A 131 -6.41 -17.06 6.16
C GLN A 131 -6.15 -15.56 6.08
N TYR A 132 -4.94 -15.15 6.46
CA TYR A 132 -4.48 -13.76 6.36
C TYR A 132 -4.63 -13.21 4.94
N MET A 133 -4.13 -13.96 3.95
CA MET A 133 -4.13 -13.53 2.55
C MET A 133 -5.54 -13.49 1.96
N ALA A 134 -6.41 -14.44 2.31
CA ALA A 134 -7.79 -14.50 1.82
C ALA A 134 -8.64 -13.30 2.25
N ILE A 135 -8.31 -12.69 3.41
CA ILE A 135 -8.94 -11.44 3.85
C ILE A 135 -8.30 -10.25 3.12
N ARG A 136 -6.96 -10.18 3.16
CA ARG A 136 -6.19 -9.04 2.63
C ARG A 136 -6.29 -8.86 1.12
N ILE A 137 -6.55 -9.90 0.34
CA ILE A 137 -6.66 -9.78 -1.13
C ILE A 137 -7.81 -8.87 -1.56
N TRP A 138 -8.83 -8.72 -0.72
CA TRP A 138 -9.94 -7.79 -0.98
C TRP A 138 -9.52 -6.32 -0.94
N SER A 139 -8.38 -5.99 -0.34
CA SER A 139 -7.82 -4.64 -0.41
C SER A 139 -7.11 -4.35 -1.73
N ALA A 140 -6.88 -5.35 -2.59
CA ALA A 140 -6.09 -5.19 -3.83
C ALA A 140 -6.55 -4.01 -4.72
N PRO A 141 -7.84 -3.79 -5.00
CA PRO A 141 -8.28 -2.64 -5.81
C PRO A 141 -7.85 -1.30 -5.22
N ALA A 142 -8.00 -1.12 -3.91
CA ALA A 142 -7.62 0.10 -3.21
C ALA A 142 -6.09 0.23 -3.08
N ALA A 143 -5.43 -0.86 -2.68
CA ALA A 143 -3.99 -0.94 -2.49
C ALA A 143 -3.20 -0.69 -3.77
N ILE A 144 -3.70 -1.10 -4.94
CA ILE A 144 -3.07 -0.79 -6.23
C ILE A 144 -3.41 0.64 -6.67
N SER A 145 -4.66 1.07 -6.50
CA SER A 145 -5.09 2.43 -6.87
C SER A 145 -4.34 3.52 -6.13
N ILE A 146 -3.86 3.25 -4.90
CA ILE A 146 -3.04 4.21 -4.14
C ILE A 146 -1.73 4.57 -4.84
N TYR A 147 -1.18 3.69 -5.70
CA TYR A 147 0.00 4.02 -6.50
C TYR A 147 -0.30 5.12 -7.50
N ALA A 148 -1.42 5.03 -8.21
CA ALA A 148 -1.87 6.07 -9.15
C ALA A 148 -2.18 7.38 -8.41
N ILE A 149 -2.93 7.32 -7.30
CA ILE A 149 -3.27 8.50 -6.47
C ILE A 149 -2.00 9.19 -5.98
N THR A 150 -1.05 8.43 -5.43
CA THR A 150 0.21 8.95 -4.91
C THR A 150 1.04 9.57 -6.03
N GLY A 151 1.15 8.91 -7.19
CA GLY A 151 1.86 9.44 -8.34
C GLY A 151 1.26 10.76 -8.84
N TRP A 152 -0.06 10.81 -8.94
CA TRP A 152 -0.82 11.99 -9.37
C TRP A 152 -0.70 13.17 -8.39
N LEU A 153 -0.70 12.91 -7.08
CA LEU A 153 -0.47 13.94 -6.06
C LEU A 153 0.96 14.47 -6.08
N ILE A 154 1.95 13.59 -6.25
CA ILE A 154 3.37 13.96 -6.35
C ILE A 154 3.59 14.85 -7.58
N ALA A 155 3.02 14.50 -8.73
CA ALA A 155 3.13 15.27 -9.97
C ALA A 155 2.69 16.73 -9.84
N GLN A 156 1.70 16.99 -8.99
CA GLN A 156 1.16 18.32 -8.73
C GLN A 156 1.79 19.01 -7.52
N GLU A 157 2.93 18.50 -7.03
CA GLU A 157 3.62 19.01 -5.84
C GLU A 157 2.77 18.98 -4.54
N ARG A 158 1.71 18.15 -4.50
CA ARG A 158 0.81 18.01 -3.34
C ARG A 158 1.37 16.99 -2.32
N SER A 159 2.65 17.10 -1.99
CA SER A 159 3.37 16.18 -1.09
C SER A 159 2.75 16.07 0.31
N ARG A 160 2.15 17.14 0.82
CA ARG A 160 1.42 17.13 2.10
C ARG A 160 0.20 16.21 2.07
N ALA A 161 -0.52 16.13 0.94
CA ALA A 161 -1.66 15.25 0.81
C ALA A 161 -1.22 13.78 0.84
N VAL A 162 -0.07 13.46 0.24
CA VAL A 162 0.54 12.12 0.33
C VAL A 162 0.87 11.77 1.79
N LEU A 163 1.49 12.70 2.52
CA LEU A 163 1.79 12.50 3.93
C LEU A 163 0.54 12.24 4.78
N VAL A 164 -0.48 13.06 4.59
CA VAL A 164 -1.75 12.91 5.29
C VAL A 164 -2.37 11.55 4.98
N LEU A 165 -2.46 11.14 3.71
CA LEU A 165 -2.96 9.82 3.32
C LEU A 165 -2.18 8.68 3.99
N GLN A 166 -0.85 8.71 3.93
CA GLN A 166 -0.03 7.66 4.53
C GLN A 166 -0.18 7.62 6.05
N VAL A 167 -0.14 8.76 6.74
CA VAL A 167 -0.29 8.79 8.19
C VAL A 167 -1.68 8.31 8.61
N TRP A 168 -2.74 8.68 7.90
CA TRP A 168 -4.08 8.20 8.20
C TRP A 168 -4.21 6.69 7.99
N MET A 169 -3.78 6.17 6.84
CA MET A 169 -3.89 4.74 6.53
C MET A 169 -3.08 3.89 7.52
N ASN A 170 -1.80 4.22 7.72
CA ASN A 170 -0.94 3.46 8.64
C ASN A 170 -1.37 3.67 10.10
N GLY A 171 -1.81 4.88 10.48
CA GLY A 171 -2.27 5.17 11.83
C GLY A 171 -3.57 4.45 12.18
N LEU A 172 -4.54 4.44 11.26
CA LEU A 172 -5.78 3.67 11.43
C LEU A 172 -5.46 2.19 11.56
N ASN A 173 -4.61 1.66 10.68
CA ASN A 173 -4.19 0.28 10.75
C ASN A 173 -3.59 -0.07 12.12
N ILE A 174 -2.60 0.68 12.60
CA ILE A 174 -1.95 0.45 13.90
C ILE A 174 -2.98 0.43 15.04
N LEU A 175 -3.94 1.37 15.03
CA LEU A 175 -4.98 1.43 16.04
C LEU A 175 -5.88 0.19 16.00
N LEU A 176 -6.26 -0.26 14.79
CA LEU A 176 -7.07 -1.45 14.60
C LEU A 176 -6.30 -2.73 14.96
N ASP A 177 -5.01 -2.82 14.67
CA ASP A 177 -4.15 -3.94 15.06
C ASP A 177 -4.08 -4.08 16.57
N LEU A 178 -3.78 -2.98 17.27
CA LEU A 178 -3.76 -2.96 18.73
C LEU A 178 -5.13 -3.34 19.33
N TRP A 179 -6.22 -2.86 18.72
CA TRP A 179 -7.55 -3.13 19.23
C TRP A 179 -8.02 -4.56 18.94
N PHE A 180 -7.97 -5.01 17.69
CA PHE A 180 -8.44 -6.33 17.31
C PHE A 180 -7.57 -7.43 17.91
N VAL A 181 -6.24 -7.27 17.89
CA VAL A 181 -5.34 -8.33 18.37
C VAL A 181 -5.19 -8.32 19.88
N LEU A 182 -4.79 -7.18 20.47
CA LEU A 182 -4.51 -7.13 21.90
C LEU A 182 -5.78 -6.87 22.73
N GLY A 183 -6.73 -6.11 22.19
CA GLY A 183 -7.97 -5.76 22.89
C GLY A 183 -9.05 -6.85 22.77
N LEU A 184 -9.30 -7.37 21.57
CA LEU A 184 -10.32 -8.41 21.32
C LEU A 184 -9.76 -9.83 21.32
N GLY A 185 -8.43 -9.99 21.34
CA GLY A 185 -7.79 -11.30 21.30
C GLY A 185 -7.86 -11.98 19.93
N TRP A 186 -8.13 -11.24 18.86
CA TRP A 186 -8.19 -11.81 17.51
C TRP A 186 -6.76 -12.08 17.05
N GLY A 187 -6.46 -13.31 16.62
CA GLY A 187 -5.10 -13.67 16.19
C GLY A 187 -4.72 -13.07 14.84
N VAL A 188 -4.18 -13.90 13.96
CA VAL A 188 -3.76 -13.53 12.59
C VAL A 188 -4.88 -12.86 11.78
N GLU A 189 -6.14 -13.28 11.99
CA GLU A 189 -7.31 -12.68 11.36
C GLU A 189 -7.50 -11.21 11.77
N GLY A 190 -7.21 -10.85 13.03
CA GLY A 190 -7.31 -9.47 13.52
C GLY A 190 -6.41 -8.54 12.73
N VAL A 191 -5.16 -8.93 12.53
CA VAL A 191 -4.18 -8.19 11.71
C VAL A 191 -4.64 -8.09 10.26
N ALA A 192 -5.19 -9.17 9.72
CA ALA A 192 -5.66 -9.22 8.35
C ALA A 192 -6.81 -8.22 8.11
N ILE A 193 -7.78 -8.16 9.01
CA ILE A 193 -8.93 -7.24 8.95
C ILE A 193 -8.48 -5.80 9.19
N ALA A 194 -7.64 -5.56 10.19
CA ALA A 194 -7.10 -4.23 10.50
C ALA A 194 -6.35 -3.59 9.34
N THR A 195 -5.73 -4.40 8.46
CA THR A 195 -5.06 -3.87 7.26
C THR A 195 -5.87 -3.94 5.98
N PHE A 196 -6.98 -4.67 5.99
CA PHE A 196 -7.95 -4.61 4.92
C PHE A 196 -8.74 -3.29 4.97
N LEU A 197 -9.15 -2.87 6.18
CA LEU A 197 -9.89 -1.63 6.44
C LEU A 197 -9.02 -0.38 6.28
#